data_AF-A0A2E3LVG3-F1
#
_entry.id   AF-A0A2E3LVG3-F1
#
_cell.length_a   1.000
_cell.length_b   1.000
_cell.length_c   1.000
_cell.angle_alpha   90.00
_cell.angle_beta   90.00
_cell.angle_gamma   90.00
#
_symmetry.space_group_name_H-M   'P 1'
#
loop_
_entity.id
_entity.type
_entity.pdbx_description
1 polymer ?
#
loop_
_entity_poly.entity_id
_entity_poly.type
_entity_poly.pdbx_seq_one_letter_code
_entity_poly.pdbx_strand_id
1 'polypeptide(L)'
;MSNDIDGNMSIKILKTVFIFVFLLGFNLDAFYLYHGLDPLGDVKSSGSDARSSDFNTNHFSNVLNYIDSHTNYHHIFNPDSWDLRDAASLQSTGDTRVYFIDRNHTGEHSIGVTVGDDFDLQFGDDVLVFPNVGHTEVWGAARAPSPGDFVDLDHIEAGENMNFFMADDGGGYGGYNTPLAEATLWWADEEQNQPLSSMEHVLAVKIPNTTLMLLAFEVSDPLTNRFGTGRYDFDDILVIVDGAVTPEPETYLILGTFLAFVILIRGKRSRRIPLLITQKSRSKIH
;
A
#
# COMPACT_ATOMS: atom_id res chain seq x y z
N MET A 1 -34.79 54.08 14.82
CA MET A 1 -35.09 53.00 13.86
C MET A 1 -34.39 51.75 14.37
N SER A 2 -35.13 50.92 15.10
CA SER A 2 -34.69 49.62 15.59
C SER A 2 -35.29 48.59 14.63
N ASN A 3 -34.42 47.80 14.00
CA ASN A 3 -34.82 46.70 13.13
C ASN A 3 -35.00 45.46 14.01
N ASP A 4 -36.22 45.22 14.46
CA ASP A 4 -36.62 43.93 14.98
C ASP A 4 -36.70 42.94 13.80
N ILE A 5 -35.71 42.07 13.71
CA ILE A 5 -35.75 40.90 12.82
C ILE A 5 -36.49 39.80 13.58
N ASP A 6 -37.72 39.54 13.17
CA ASP A 6 -38.61 38.52 13.72
C ASP A 6 -37.95 37.13 13.79
N GLY A 7 -37.55 36.71 15.00
CA GLY A 7 -36.98 35.39 15.31
C GLY A 7 -37.90 34.20 15.04
N ASN A 8 -39.12 34.44 14.55
CA ASN A 8 -40.12 33.41 14.26
C ASN A 8 -40.07 32.91 12.80
N MET A 9 -39.39 33.63 11.90
CA MET A 9 -39.29 33.24 10.48
C MET A 9 -38.16 32.22 10.24
N SER A 10 -37.07 32.30 11.02
CA SER A 10 -35.92 31.40 10.92
C SER A 10 -36.25 29.95 11.31
N ILE A 11 -37.08 29.76 12.35
CA ILE A 11 -37.47 28.43 12.84
C ILE A 11 -38.40 27.69 11.86
N LYS A 12 -39.24 28.41 11.11
CA LYS A 12 -40.15 27.80 10.12
C LYS A 12 -39.41 27.33 8.87
N ILE A 13 -38.38 28.05 8.43
CA ILE A 13 -37.54 27.63 7.31
C ILE A 13 -36.72 26.40 7.72
N LEU A 14 -36.14 26.40 8.92
CA LEU A 14 -35.36 25.26 9.42
C LEU A 14 -36.21 23.97 9.53
N LYS A 15 -37.45 24.08 10.03
CA LYS A 15 -38.38 22.93 10.11
C LYS A 15 -38.84 22.45 8.74
N THR A 16 -38.98 23.35 7.77
CA THR A 16 -39.41 22.98 6.41
C THR A 16 -38.30 22.27 5.64
N VAL A 17 -37.04 22.69 5.82
CA VAL A 17 -35.87 22.00 5.25
C VAL A 17 -35.68 20.62 5.88
N PHE A 18 -35.85 20.49 7.20
CA PHE A 18 -35.73 19.20 7.89
C PHE A 18 -36.79 18.17 7.48
N ILE A 19 -38.02 18.62 7.18
CA ILE A 19 -39.11 17.74 6.74
C ILE A 19 -38.94 17.32 5.27
N PHE A 20 -38.33 18.15 4.43
CA PHE A 20 -38.11 17.83 3.01
C PHE A 20 -37.07 16.71 2.81
N VAL A 21 -36.07 16.60 3.69
CA VAL A 21 -35.07 15.52 3.66
C VAL A 21 -35.70 14.16 3.98
N PHE A 22 -36.74 14.11 4.81
CA PHE A 22 -37.38 12.86 5.24
C PHE A 22 -38.39 12.27 4.23
N LEU A 23 -38.90 13.07 3.30
CA LEU A 23 -39.98 12.68 2.37
C LEU A 23 -39.50 12.14 1.02
N LEU A 24 -38.19 12.21 0.74
CA LEU A 24 -37.61 11.78 -0.54
C LEU A 24 -37.01 10.37 -0.54
N GLY A 25 -37.17 9.58 0.53
CA GLY A 25 -36.73 8.18 0.53
C GLY A 25 -35.23 7.99 0.32
N PHE A 26 -34.41 8.95 0.77
CA PHE A 26 -33.00 8.70 0.95
C PHE A 26 -32.85 7.62 2.04
N ASN A 27 -32.37 6.44 1.64
CA ASN A 27 -31.84 5.48 2.59
C ASN A 27 -30.71 6.18 3.34
N LEU A 28 -30.92 6.41 4.64
CA LEU A 28 -29.90 6.84 5.58
C LEU A 28 -29.06 5.64 6.03
N ASP A 29 -28.68 4.78 5.08
CA ASP A 29 -27.62 3.82 5.30
C ASP A 29 -26.32 4.63 5.27
N ALA A 30 -25.93 5.08 6.46
CA ALA A 30 -24.61 5.59 6.84
C ALA A 30 -23.82 6.31 5.73
N PHE A 31 -24.06 7.62 5.58
CA PHE A 31 -23.02 8.51 5.08
C PHE A 31 -21.87 8.47 6.10
N TYR A 32 -20.90 7.57 5.92
CA TYR A 32 -19.54 7.79 6.40
C TYR A 32 -19.03 8.99 5.64
N LEU A 33 -19.14 10.17 6.24
CA LEU A 33 -18.49 11.34 5.65
C LEU A 33 -17.01 11.19 6.01
N TYR A 34 -16.20 10.79 5.03
CA TYR A 34 -14.75 10.88 5.08
C TYR A 34 -14.37 12.33 4.77
N HIS A 35 -13.45 12.90 5.57
CA HIS A 35 -13.13 14.33 5.56
C HIS A 35 -11.65 14.56 5.21
N GLY A 36 -11.10 13.71 4.34
CA GLY A 36 -9.69 13.69 3.97
C GLY A 36 -9.49 12.89 2.68
N LEU A 37 -8.78 11.77 2.79
CA LEU A 37 -8.72 10.73 1.77
C LEU A 37 -9.85 9.71 2.00
N ASP A 38 -10.29 9.06 0.93
CA ASP A 38 -11.39 8.10 0.95
C ASP A 38 -10.86 6.65 1.00
N PRO A 39 -11.62 5.71 1.58
CA PRO A 39 -11.28 4.29 1.54
C PRO A 39 -11.35 3.73 0.11
N LEU A 40 -10.36 2.94 -0.26
CA LEU A 40 -10.37 2.11 -1.48
C LEU A 40 -11.52 1.10 -1.49
N GLY A 41 -11.94 0.67 -0.30
CA GLY A 41 -13.03 -0.27 -0.14
C GLY A 41 -13.37 -0.51 1.33
N ASP A 42 -14.38 -1.34 1.55
CA ASP A 42 -14.82 -1.66 2.90
C ASP A 42 -13.83 -2.59 3.62
N VAL A 43 -13.53 -2.28 4.88
CA VAL A 43 -12.79 -3.18 5.79
C VAL A 43 -13.65 -4.39 6.13
N LYS A 44 -13.32 -5.53 5.54
CA LYS A 44 -14.02 -6.81 5.72
C LYS A 44 -13.52 -7.54 6.96
N SER A 45 -14.43 -8.25 7.60
CA SER A 45 -14.12 -9.00 8.82
C SER A 45 -13.26 -10.23 8.52
N SER A 46 -12.34 -10.50 9.43
CA SER A 46 -11.54 -11.72 9.49
C SER A 46 -12.38 -13.00 9.28
N GLY A 47 -12.00 -13.83 8.30
CA GLY A 47 -12.67 -15.10 7.98
C GLY A 47 -14.02 -14.98 7.28
N SER A 48 -14.39 -13.79 6.80
CA SER A 48 -15.66 -13.55 6.10
C SER A 48 -15.75 -14.20 4.72
N ASP A 49 -14.62 -14.59 4.11
CA ASP A 49 -14.56 -15.31 2.84
C ASP A 49 -13.54 -16.46 2.87
N ALA A 50 -13.48 -17.24 1.79
CA ALA A 50 -12.61 -18.42 1.73
C ALA A 50 -11.12 -18.08 1.82
N ARG A 51 -10.67 -16.98 1.19
CA ARG A 51 -9.25 -16.56 1.17
C ARG A 51 -8.81 -16.05 2.54
N SER A 52 -9.64 -15.24 3.20
CA SER A 52 -9.39 -14.78 4.58
C SER A 52 -9.49 -15.91 5.61
N SER A 53 -10.42 -16.86 5.43
CA SER A 53 -10.48 -18.06 6.27
C SER A 53 -9.22 -18.91 6.14
N ASP A 54 -8.68 -19.05 4.93
CA ASP A 54 -7.42 -19.75 4.68
C ASP A 54 -6.24 -19.02 5.32
N PHE A 55 -6.14 -17.70 5.12
CA PHE A 55 -5.14 -16.86 5.77
C PHE A 55 -5.15 -17.05 7.30
N ASN A 56 -6.31 -16.92 7.94
CA ASN A 56 -6.45 -17.06 9.39
C ASN A 56 -6.07 -18.45 9.91
N THR A 57 -6.43 -19.50 9.16
CA THR A 57 -6.23 -20.88 9.60
C THR A 57 -4.79 -21.35 9.35
N ASN A 58 -4.22 -20.98 8.21
CA ASN A 58 -2.99 -21.59 7.70
C ASN A 58 -1.78 -20.65 7.73
N HIS A 59 -2.00 -19.33 7.79
CA HIS A 59 -0.92 -18.34 7.64
C HIS A 59 -0.76 -17.42 8.85
N PHE A 60 -1.85 -16.97 9.46
CA PHE A 60 -1.83 -15.93 10.49
C PHE A 60 -0.96 -16.29 11.69
N SER A 61 -1.05 -17.52 12.20
CA SER A 61 -0.17 -17.97 13.29
C SER A 61 1.32 -18.02 12.89
N ASN A 62 1.63 -18.33 11.62
CA ASN A 62 3.02 -18.32 11.15
C ASN A 62 3.55 -16.90 11.03
N VAL A 63 2.71 -15.95 10.61
CA VAL A 63 3.05 -14.51 10.57
C VAL A 63 3.35 -14.00 11.98
N LEU A 64 2.47 -14.26 12.95
CA LEU A 64 2.69 -13.86 14.35
C LEU A 64 3.96 -14.49 14.93
N ASN A 65 4.16 -15.80 14.72
CA ASN A 65 5.39 -16.48 15.18
C ASN A 65 6.64 -15.87 14.54
N TYR A 66 6.57 -15.48 13.26
CA TYR A 66 7.69 -14.83 12.59
C TYR A 66 8.00 -13.49 13.26
N ILE A 67 6.99 -12.63 13.44
CA ILE A 67 7.11 -11.33 14.13
C ILE A 67 7.73 -11.55 15.52
N ASP A 68 7.10 -12.38 16.35
CA ASP A 68 7.56 -12.65 17.73
C ASP A 68 9.00 -13.17 17.79
N SER A 69 9.42 -14.00 16.84
CA SER A 69 10.79 -14.54 16.81
C SER A 69 11.87 -13.55 16.35
N HIS A 70 11.46 -12.47 15.70
CA HIS A 70 12.35 -11.40 15.21
C HIS A 70 12.19 -10.09 15.98
N THR A 71 11.25 -10.03 16.91
CA THR A 71 11.10 -8.92 17.85
C THR A 71 11.90 -9.20 19.12
N ASN A 72 12.75 -8.25 19.51
CA ASN A 72 13.56 -8.42 20.72
C ASN A 72 12.81 -7.98 22.00
N TYR A 73 13.46 -8.12 23.15
CA TYR A 73 12.87 -7.77 24.46
C TYR A 73 12.63 -6.26 24.68
N HIS A 74 13.13 -5.41 23.78
CA HIS A 74 12.81 -3.98 23.71
C HIS A 74 11.73 -3.67 22.68
N HIS A 75 11.02 -4.70 22.17
CA HIS A 75 9.99 -4.58 21.14
C HIS A 75 10.48 -4.08 19.77
N ILE A 76 11.79 -4.05 19.54
CA ILE A 76 12.35 -3.70 18.23
C ILE A 76 12.20 -4.91 17.29
N PHE A 77 11.48 -4.73 16.19
CA PHE A 77 11.38 -5.71 15.12
C PHE A 77 12.63 -5.67 14.24
N ASN A 78 13.35 -6.79 14.19
CA ASN A 78 14.62 -6.89 13.47
C ASN A 78 14.64 -8.19 12.62
N PRO A 79 14.00 -8.17 11.45
CA PRO A 79 13.97 -9.31 10.54
C PRO A 79 15.36 -9.62 9.98
N ASP A 80 15.54 -10.84 9.50
CA ASP A 80 16.78 -11.23 8.84
C ASP A 80 17.00 -10.44 7.54
N SER A 81 18.24 -10.04 7.27
CA SER A 81 18.56 -9.19 6.10
C SER A 81 18.24 -9.82 4.75
N TRP A 82 18.11 -11.16 4.68
CA TRP A 82 17.76 -11.88 3.45
C TRP A 82 16.24 -11.97 3.22
N ASP A 83 15.43 -11.64 4.22
CA ASP A 83 13.98 -11.49 4.11
C ASP A 83 13.57 -10.06 3.75
N LEU A 84 14.43 -9.07 4.00
CA LEU A 84 14.21 -7.67 3.65
C LEU A 84 13.99 -7.49 2.15
N ARG A 85 13.01 -6.64 1.83
CA ARG A 85 12.62 -6.26 0.48
C ARG A 85 12.53 -4.76 0.40
N ASP A 86 12.72 -4.24 -0.80
CA ASP A 86 12.53 -2.82 -1.07
C ASP A 86 11.02 -2.52 -1.08
N ALA A 87 10.59 -1.71 -0.11
CA ALA A 87 9.19 -1.35 0.07
C ALA A 87 8.67 -0.44 -1.06
N ALA A 88 9.56 0.34 -1.71
CA ALA A 88 9.23 1.24 -2.80
C ALA A 88 9.01 0.53 -4.14
N SER A 89 9.44 -0.73 -4.27
CA SER A 89 9.31 -1.53 -5.49
C SER A 89 8.41 -2.75 -5.34
N LEU A 90 7.53 -2.77 -4.34
CA LEU A 90 6.53 -3.83 -4.23
C LEU A 90 5.59 -3.77 -5.42
N GLN A 91 5.44 -4.88 -6.12
CA GLN A 91 4.48 -5.04 -7.19
C GLN A 91 3.46 -6.09 -6.79
N SER A 92 2.36 -6.19 -7.54
CA SER A 92 1.46 -7.31 -7.41
C SER A 92 1.38 -8.13 -8.68
N THR A 93 0.96 -9.38 -8.53
CA THR A 93 0.58 -10.23 -9.66
C THR A 93 -0.85 -10.72 -9.47
N GLY A 94 -1.80 -9.84 -9.81
CA GLY A 94 -3.23 -10.14 -9.80
C GLY A 94 -3.98 -9.56 -8.61
N ASP A 95 -4.89 -10.37 -8.06
CA ASP A 95 -5.83 -9.91 -7.04
C ASP A 95 -5.12 -9.75 -5.70
N THR A 96 -4.99 -8.52 -5.25
CA THR A 96 -4.19 -8.15 -4.07
C THR A 96 -5.08 -7.92 -2.88
N ARG A 97 -4.60 -8.34 -1.71
CA ARG A 97 -5.32 -8.14 -0.45
C ARG A 97 -4.37 -7.71 0.64
N VAL A 98 -4.82 -6.79 1.48
CA VAL A 98 -4.08 -6.35 2.65
C VAL A 98 -4.82 -6.78 3.92
N TYR A 99 -4.14 -7.51 4.78
CA TYR A 99 -4.62 -7.95 6.08
C TYR A 99 -3.99 -7.09 7.18
N PHE A 100 -4.81 -6.60 8.10
CA PHE A 100 -4.33 -5.97 9.31
C PHE A 100 -3.82 -7.04 10.29
N ILE A 101 -2.62 -6.87 10.84
CA ILE A 101 -2.02 -7.85 11.76
C ILE A 101 -2.05 -7.34 13.18
N ASP A 102 -1.40 -6.22 13.42
CA ASP A 102 -1.28 -5.67 14.75
C ASP A 102 -0.99 -4.18 14.71
N ARG A 103 -1.11 -3.55 15.88
CA ARG A 103 -0.65 -2.21 16.14
C ARG A 103 -0.06 -2.11 17.55
N ASN A 104 0.99 -1.33 17.68
CA ASN A 104 1.62 -0.99 18.95
C ASN A 104 1.78 0.54 19.16
N HIS A 105 0.99 1.35 18.46
CA HIS A 105 0.99 2.82 18.61
C HIS A 105 -0.31 3.34 19.24
N THR A 106 -0.27 4.57 19.75
CA THR A 106 -1.43 5.23 20.43
C THR A 106 -2.07 6.37 19.64
N GLY A 107 -1.52 6.70 18.47
CA GLY A 107 -2.03 7.75 17.58
C GLY A 107 -3.21 7.33 16.71
N GLU A 108 -3.71 8.27 15.93
CA GLU A 108 -4.70 8.03 14.86
C GLU A 108 -3.96 8.13 13.53
N HIS A 109 -3.72 6.99 12.89
CA HIS A 109 -3.12 6.94 11.56
C HIS A 109 -4.06 6.25 10.59
N SER A 110 -3.80 6.49 9.33
CA SER A 110 -4.41 5.80 8.20
C SER A 110 -3.29 5.13 7.40
N ILE A 111 -3.58 3.95 6.86
CA ILE A 111 -2.71 3.29 5.89
C ILE A 111 -3.36 3.42 4.53
N GLY A 112 -2.58 3.87 3.55
CA GLY A 112 -3.01 3.99 2.18
C GLY A 112 -2.02 3.38 1.20
N VAL A 113 -2.45 3.30 -0.05
CA VAL A 113 -1.65 2.81 -1.16
C VAL A 113 -2.05 3.54 -2.44
N THR A 114 -1.06 3.91 -3.24
CA THR A 114 -1.26 4.30 -4.64
C THR A 114 -0.62 3.25 -5.56
N VAL A 115 -0.99 3.28 -6.84
CA VAL A 115 -0.47 2.34 -7.84
C VAL A 115 0.28 3.10 -8.93
N GLY A 116 1.38 2.53 -9.42
CA GLY A 116 2.23 3.13 -10.44
C GLY A 116 3.25 4.10 -9.84
N ASP A 117 3.37 5.29 -10.42
CA ASP A 117 4.31 6.34 -9.99
C ASP A 117 3.57 7.57 -9.43
N ASP A 118 2.37 7.37 -8.89
CA ASP A 118 1.53 8.45 -8.35
C ASP A 118 1.79 8.68 -6.85
N PHE A 119 2.23 9.88 -6.52
CA PHE A 119 2.48 10.34 -5.14
C PHE A 119 1.72 11.64 -4.83
N ASP A 120 0.88 12.11 -5.77
CA ASP A 120 0.19 13.40 -5.69
C ASP A 120 -1.23 13.22 -5.15
N LEU A 121 -1.36 13.14 -3.82
CA LEU A 121 -2.67 12.94 -3.16
C LEU A 121 -3.51 14.23 -3.11
N GLN A 122 -4.80 14.09 -3.41
CA GLN A 122 -5.84 15.11 -3.31
C GLN A 122 -6.98 14.68 -2.37
N PHE A 123 -7.71 15.66 -1.87
CA PHE A 123 -8.86 15.38 -1.01
C PHE A 123 -9.93 14.60 -1.77
N GLY A 124 -10.41 13.53 -1.14
CA GLY A 124 -11.38 12.59 -1.71
C GLY A 124 -10.77 11.53 -2.62
N ASP A 125 -9.44 11.45 -2.74
CA ASP A 125 -8.80 10.33 -3.44
C ASP A 125 -9.07 9.03 -2.69
N ASP A 126 -9.51 8.01 -3.41
CA ASP A 126 -9.80 6.67 -2.93
C ASP A 126 -8.51 5.87 -2.82
N VAL A 127 -7.74 6.11 -1.76
CA VAL A 127 -6.40 5.52 -1.58
C VAL A 127 -6.20 4.85 -0.22
N LEU A 128 -7.15 5.01 0.73
CA LEU A 128 -6.97 4.45 2.07
C LEU A 128 -7.33 2.96 2.10
N VAL A 129 -6.37 2.14 2.49
CA VAL A 129 -6.57 0.72 2.80
C VAL A 129 -7.22 0.57 4.17
N PHE A 130 -6.68 1.26 5.17
CA PHE A 130 -7.26 1.33 6.50
C PHE A 130 -7.45 2.79 6.88
N PRO A 131 -8.68 3.32 6.80
CA PRO A 131 -8.95 4.74 7.06
C PRO A 131 -8.60 5.17 8.48
N ASN A 132 -8.61 4.23 9.43
CA ASN A 132 -8.24 4.45 10.81
C ASN A 132 -7.67 3.16 11.39
N VAL A 133 -6.40 3.18 11.82
CA VAL A 133 -5.77 2.09 12.58
C VAL A 133 -5.62 2.41 14.08
N GLY A 134 -6.11 3.57 14.54
CA GLY A 134 -6.01 4.05 15.92
C GLY A 134 -7.03 3.47 16.91
N HIS A 135 -6.85 3.79 18.20
CA HIS A 135 -7.65 3.22 19.32
C HIS A 135 -9.06 3.80 19.48
N THR A 136 -9.33 4.92 18.83
CA THR A 136 -10.57 5.67 18.95
C THR A 136 -11.37 5.55 17.67
N GLU A 137 -12.65 5.17 17.78
CA GLU A 137 -13.61 5.40 16.71
C GLU A 137 -13.80 6.92 16.59
N VAL A 138 -13.06 7.54 15.67
CA VAL A 138 -13.25 8.95 15.36
C VAL A 138 -14.65 9.10 14.76
N TRP A 139 -15.35 10.16 15.14
CA TRP A 139 -16.70 10.43 14.69
C TRP A 139 -16.75 10.52 13.17
N GLY A 140 -17.38 9.54 12.51
CA GLY A 140 -17.49 9.45 11.05
C GLY A 140 -16.43 8.59 10.37
N ALA A 141 -15.38 8.15 11.08
CA ALA A 141 -14.38 7.24 10.54
C ALA A 141 -14.86 5.78 10.57
N ALA A 142 -14.29 4.96 9.68
CA ALA A 142 -14.47 3.51 9.71
C ALA A 142 -13.97 2.95 11.06
N ARG A 143 -14.57 1.83 11.51
CA ARG A 143 -14.10 1.12 12.69
C ARG A 143 -12.61 0.77 12.52
N ALA A 144 -11.85 0.81 13.62
CA ALA A 144 -10.48 0.31 13.59
C ALA A 144 -10.47 -1.19 13.21
N PRO A 145 -9.55 -1.63 12.33
CA PRO A 145 -9.44 -3.03 11.96
C PRO A 145 -9.04 -3.86 13.17
N SER A 146 -9.62 -5.05 13.28
CA SER A 146 -9.17 -6.10 14.20
C SER A 146 -8.16 -6.99 13.49
N PRO A 147 -7.25 -7.66 14.23
CA PRO A 147 -6.31 -8.61 13.63
C PRO A 147 -7.00 -9.64 12.71
N GLY A 148 -6.49 -9.75 11.47
CA GLY A 148 -7.03 -10.58 10.40
C GLY A 148 -8.14 -9.94 9.56
N ASP A 149 -8.64 -8.76 9.94
CA ASP A 149 -9.48 -7.96 9.04
C ASP A 149 -8.70 -7.54 7.80
N PHE A 150 -9.40 -7.29 6.70
CA PHE A 150 -8.74 -7.08 5.42
C PHE A 150 -9.48 -6.14 4.48
N VAL A 151 -8.74 -5.64 3.49
CA VAL A 151 -9.25 -4.90 2.33
C VAL A 151 -8.72 -5.54 1.06
N ASP A 152 -9.61 -5.70 0.08
CA ASP A 152 -9.25 -6.08 -1.28
C ASP A 152 -8.81 -4.83 -2.03
N LEU A 153 -7.62 -4.86 -2.63
CA LEU A 153 -7.17 -3.79 -3.54
C LEU A 153 -7.56 -4.10 -5.00
N ASP A 154 -8.42 -5.10 -5.19
CA ASP A 154 -8.77 -5.67 -6.47
C ASP A 154 -7.54 -6.07 -7.31
N HIS A 155 -7.68 -6.04 -8.64
CA HIS A 155 -6.67 -6.47 -9.59
C HIS A 155 -5.70 -5.34 -9.87
N ILE A 156 -4.42 -5.53 -9.54
CA ILE A 156 -3.33 -4.60 -9.86
C ILE A 156 -2.57 -5.16 -11.07
N GLU A 157 -2.28 -4.32 -12.06
CA GLU A 157 -1.62 -4.80 -13.27
C GLU A 157 -0.18 -5.23 -12.96
N ALA A 158 0.24 -6.33 -13.58
CA ALA A 158 1.59 -6.85 -13.40
C ALA A 158 2.62 -5.82 -13.88
N GLY A 159 3.54 -5.44 -12.99
CA GLY A 159 4.56 -4.43 -13.28
C GLY A 159 4.28 -3.07 -12.65
N GLU A 160 3.10 -2.84 -12.11
CA GLU A 160 2.79 -1.62 -11.35
C GLU A 160 3.31 -1.72 -9.92
N ASN A 161 3.95 -0.64 -9.47
CA ASN A 161 4.39 -0.52 -8.08
C ASN A 161 3.20 -0.16 -7.19
N MET A 162 3.19 -0.70 -5.98
CA MET A 162 2.27 -0.33 -4.91
C MET A 162 3.03 0.56 -3.93
N ASN A 163 2.70 1.85 -3.94
CA ASN A 163 3.35 2.82 -3.06
C ASN A 163 2.52 2.95 -1.80
N PHE A 164 2.86 2.16 -0.80
CA PHE A 164 2.21 2.26 0.51
C PHE A 164 2.65 3.53 1.23
N PHE A 165 1.73 4.10 1.98
CA PHE A 165 2.01 5.22 2.86
C PHE A 165 1.20 5.14 4.14
N MET A 166 1.68 5.87 5.13
CA MET A 166 0.96 6.18 6.34
C MET A 166 0.67 7.67 6.39
N ALA A 167 -0.52 8.02 6.88
CA ALA A 167 -0.95 9.40 7.06
C ALA A 167 -1.44 9.60 8.50
N ASP A 168 -1.07 10.70 9.13
CA ASP A 168 -1.72 11.17 10.36
C ASP A 168 -3.17 11.57 10.08
N ASP A 169 -4.12 10.87 10.71
CA ASP A 169 -5.57 11.08 10.57
C ASP A 169 -6.05 11.30 9.11
N GLY A 170 -5.53 10.49 8.16
CA GLY A 170 -5.80 10.65 6.73
C GLY A 170 -7.26 10.52 6.33
N GLY A 171 -8.04 9.68 7.04
CA GLY A 171 -9.47 9.48 6.79
C GLY A 171 -10.42 10.35 7.63
N GLY A 172 -9.93 10.98 8.70
CA GLY A 172 -10.75 11.72 9.66
C GLY A 172 -10.84 13.24 9.38
N TYR A 173 -11.36 13.98 10.36
CA TYR A 173 -11.58 15.43 10.27
C TYR A 173 -10.27 16.25 10.24
N GLY A 174 -9.14 15.66 10.67
CA GLY A 174 -7.82 16.27 10.60
C GLY A 174 -7.37 16.55 9.16
N GLY A 175 -7.76 15.68 8.22
CA GLY A 175 -7.56 15.88 6.79
C GLY A 175 -8.13 17.21 6.28
N TYR A 176 -9.37 17.58 6.66
CA TYR A 176 -10.03 18.77 6.08
C TYR A 176 -9.46 20.11 6.54
N ASN A 177 -8.86 20.16 7.74
CA ASN A 177 -8.39 21.41 8.36
C ASN A 177 -6.91 21.69 8.09
N THR A 178 -6.19 20.70 7.58
CA THR A 178 -4.77 20.78 7.24
C THR A 178 -4.65 20.47 5.76
N PRO A 179 -4.15 21.37 4.91
CA PRO A 179 -3.86 21.03 3.50
C PRO A 179 -3.11 19.70 3.42
N LEU A 180 -3.42 18.80 2.48
CA LEU A 180 -2.70 17.51 2.35
C LEU A 180 -1.18 17.69 2.24
N ALA A 181 -0.71 18.80 1.64
CA ALA A 181 0.70 19.19 1.60
C ALA A 181 1.33 19.52 2.98
N GLU A 182 0.50 19.70 4.00
CA GLU A 182 0.85 19.92 5.41
C GLU A 182 0.49 18.71 6.29
N ALA A 183 -0.25 17.71 5.76
CA ALA A 183 -0.48 16.45 6.44
C ALA A 183 0.83 15.68 6.52
N THR A 184 1.06 15.00 7.65
CA THR A 184 2.27 14.19 7.80
C THR A 184 2.04 12.87 7.09
N LEU A 185 2.67 12.74 5.92
CA LEU A 185 2.65 11.56 5.04
C LEU A 185 4.02 10.90 5.09
N TRP A 186 4.02 9.59 5.31
CA TRP A 186 5.22 8.76 5.28
C TRP A 186 5.03 7.63 4.27
N TRP A 187 5.65 7.79 3.12
CA TRP A 187 5.72 6.82 2.04
C TRP A 187 6.76 5.74 2.32
N ALA A 188 6.50 4.56 1.76
CA ALA A 188 7.48 3.49 1.62
C ALA A 188 8.66 3.90 0.73
N ASP A 189 8.45 4.80 -0.23
CA ASP A 189 9.53 5.48 -0.97
C ASP A 189 10.05 6.67 -0.16
N GLU A 190 11.22 6.51 0.44
CA GLU A 190 11.89 7.54 1.24
C GLU A 190 12.18 8.83 0.46
N GLU A 191 12.33 8.76 -0.87
CA GLU A 191 12.58 9.94 -1.69
C GLU A 191 11.38 10.89 -1.70
N GLN A 192 10.18 10.39 -1.38
CA GLN A 192 8.93 11.16 -1.32
C GLN A 192 8.65 11.78 0.05
N ASN A 193 9.37 11.38 1.10
CA ASN A 193 9.19 11.87 2.48
C ASN A 193 9.80 13.27 2.73
N GLN A 194 10.00 14.05 1.66
CA GLN A 194 10.61 15.38 1.70
C GLN A 194 9.59 16.46 2.10
N PRO A 195 10.00 17.53 2.82
CA PRO A 195 11.35 17.84 3.31
C PRO A 195 11.64 17.32 4.73
N LEU A 196 10.71 16.55 5.31
CA LEU A 196 10.67 16.31 6.76
C LEU A 196 11.55 15.15 7.22
N SER A 197 11.86 14.16 6.37
CA SER A 197 12.67 13.00 6.78
C SER A 197 13.13 12.17 5.58
N SER A 198 14.45 11.96 5.39
CA SER A 198 14.97 10.91 4.48
C SER A 198 15.13 9.58 5.22
N MET A 199 14.17 9.26 6.10
CA MET A 199 14.24 8.04 6.92
C MET A 199 13.22 7.05 6.41
N GLU A 200 13.60 5.79 6.48
CA GLU A 200 12.73 4.64 6.28
C GLU A 200 11.62 4.65 7.34
N HIS A 201 10.37 4.71 6.88
CA HIS A 201 9.18 4.61 7.72
C HIS A 201 8.40 3.31 7.50
N VAL A 202 8.81 2.52 6.50
CA VAL A 202 8.18 1.25 6.15
C VAL A 202 9.25 0.23 5.83
N LEU A 203 9.28 -0.88 6.56
CA LEU A 203 10.02 -2.07 6.17
C LEU A 203 9.12 -3.03 5.43
N ALA A 204 9.60 -3.57 4.31
CA ALA A 204 8.98 -4.70 3.65
C ALA A 204 9.78 -5.98 3.90
N VAL A 205 9.09 -7.04 4.32
CA VAL A 205 9.70 -8.33 4.68
C VAL A 205 8.95 -9.46 3.99
N LYS A 206 9.67 -10.32 3.28
CA LYS A 206 9.09 -11.54 2.71
C LYS A 206 9.02 -12.60 3.79
N ILE A 207 7.82 -13.06 4.14
CA ILE A 207 7.66 -14.14 5.11
C ILE A 207 8.18 -15.46 4.52
N PRO A 208 9.16 -16.14 5.16
CA PRO A 208 9.80 -17.32 4.60
C PRO A 208 8.82 -18.43 4.19
N ASN A 209 9.08 -19.05 3.03
CA ASN A 209 8.27 -20.12 2.45
C ASN A 209 6.80 -19.73 2.15
N THR A 210 6.50 -18.43 2.04
CA THR A 210 5.20 -17.93 1.63
C THR A 210 5.32 -16.91 0.49
N THR A 211 4.18 -16.49 -0.05
CA THR A 211 4.03 -15.34 -0.96
C THR A 211 3.61 -14.06 -0.23
N LEU A 212 3.62 -14.08 1.11
CA LEU A 212 3.14 -12.97 1.92
C LEU A 212 4.27 -11.97 2.14
N MET A 213 3.93 -10.69 1.97
CA MET A 213 4.79 -9.57 2.29
C MET A 213 4.28 -8.91 3.56
N LEU A 214 5.10 -8.85 4.61
CA LEU A 214 4.84 -8.03 5.79
C LEU A 214 5.33 -6.62 5.52
N LEU A 215 4.45 -5.64 5.72
CA LEU A 215 4.80 -4.24 5.83
C LEU A 215 4.73 -3.83 7.29
N ALA A 216 5.82 -3.26 7.77
CA ALA A 216 6.03 -2.89 9.15
C ALA A 216 6.33 -1.39 9.20
N PHE A 217 5.41 -0.60 9.75
CA PHE A 217 5.46 0.86 9.73
C PHE A 217 6.01 1.42 11.05
N GLU A 218 6.65 2.59 10.94
CA GLU A 218 7.17 3.39 12.05
C GLU A 218 6.53 4.78 12.05
N VAL A 219 5.82 5.09 13.13
CA VAL A 219 5.05 6.32 13.37
C VAL A 219 5.93 7.45 13.91
N SER A 220 7.08 7.16 14.53
CA SER A 220 7.76 8.20 15.31
C SER A 220 8.48 9.26 14.46
N ASP A 221 8.17 10.53 14.76
CA ASP A 221 8.90 11.69 14.27
C ASP A 221 10.31 11.73 14.93
N PRO A 222 11.39 11.82 14.15
CA PRO A 222 12.77 11.93 14.67
C PRO A 222 13.01 13.10 15.63
N LEU A 223 12.15 14.13 15.66
CA LEU A 223 12.25 15.28 16.56
C LEU A 223 11.82 15.01 18.00
N THR A 224 10.90 14.06 18.23
CA THR A 224 10.50 13.65 19.58
C THR A 224 11.48 12.64 20.18
N ASN A 225 12.23 11.94 19.32
CA ASN A 225 13.15 10.87 19.71
C ASN A 225 14.59 11.35 20.04
N ARG A 226 14.70 12.49 20.73
CA ARG A 226 15.97 13.08 21.21
C ARG A 226 16.77 12.18 22.17
N PHE A 227 16.22 11.06 22.60
CA PHE A 227 16.80 10.16 23.61
C PHE A 227 17.14 8.74 23.10
N GLY A 228 17.04 8.47 21.79
CA GLY A 228 17.81 7.41 21.13
C GLY A 228 17.45 5.96 21.48
N THR A 229 16.17 5.65 21.71
CA THR A 229 15.74 4.27 22.04
C THR A 229 14.62 3.68 21.17
N GLY A 230 13.91 4.46 20.35
CA GLY A 230 12.82 3.97 19.47
C GLY A 230 12.95 4.44 18.03
N ARG A 231 14.18 4.43 17.49
CA ARG A 231 14.37 4.64 16.05
C ARG A 231 14.41 3.25 15.43
N TYR A 232 13.56 3.00 14.44
CA TYR A 232 13.58 1.78 13.64
C TYR A 232 13.10 0.51 14.37
N ASP A 233 12.13 0.64 15.28
CA ASP A 233 11.44 -0.50 15.88
C ASP A 233 10.39 -1.10 14.95
N PHE A 234 9.78 -0.30 14.05
CA PHE A 234 8.89 -0.76 12.97
C PHE A 234 7.79 -1.73 13.45
N ASP A 235 7.36 -1.62 14.70
CA ASP A 235 6.32 -2.46 15.29
C ASP A 235 5.02 -1.68 15.55
N ASP A 236 4.96 -0.41 15.12
CA ASP A 236 3.83 0.46 15.36
C ASP A 236 2.57 -0.01 14.63
N ILE A 237 2.66 -0.34 13.34
CA ILE A 237 1.56 -0.88 12.55
C ILE A 237 2.09 -1.98 11.64
N LEU A 238 1.48 -3.15 11.71
CA LEU A 238 1.85 -4.33 10.94
C LEU A 238 0.70 -4.76 10.03
N VAL A 239 0.99 -4.90 8.74
CA VAL A 239 0.03 -5.41 7.75
C VAL A 239 0.66 -6.47 6.85
N ILE A 240 -0.12 -7.44 6.40
CA ILE A 240 0.31 -8.41 5.37
C ILE A 240 -0.31 -8.03 4.03
N VAL A 241 0.50 -7.95 3.00
CA VAL A 241 0.07 -7.89 1.61
C VAL A 241 0.19 -9.29 0.98
N ASP A 242 -0.94 -9.83 0.54
CA ASP A 242 -1.07 -11.11 -0.14
C ASP A 242 -1.32 -10.88 -1.64
N GLY A 243 -0.51 -11.52 -2.49
CA GLY A 243 -0.46 -11.28 -3.93
C GLY A 243 0.70 -10.38 -4.37
N ALA A 244 1.37 -9.74 -3.40
CA ALA A 244 2.55 -8.94 -3.64
C ALA A 244 3.77 -9.78 -4.03
N VAL A 245 4.58 -9.25 -4.94
CA VAL A 245 5.88 -9.78 -5.35
C VAL A 245 6.88 -8.62 -5.47
N THR A 246 8.12 -8.85 -5.07
CA THR A 246 9.21 -7.94 -5.42
C THR A 246 9.78 -8.31 -6.79
N PRO A 247 9.92 -7.36 -7.73
CA PRO A 247 10.65 -7.58 -8.96
C PRO A 247 12.07 -8.00 -8.64
N GLU A 248 12.50 -9.17 -9.15
CA GLU A 248 13.92 -9.52 -9.06
C GLU A 248 14.70 -8.73 -10.12
N PRO A 249 15.59 -7.79 -9.74
CA PRO A 249 16.34 -6.99 -10.71
C PRO A 249 17.20 -7.87 -11.64
N GLU A 250 17.65 -9.00 -11.11
CA GLU A 250 18.52 -9.94 -11.80
C GLU A 250 17.79 -10.77 -12.85
N THR A 251 16.50 -11.09 -12.63
CA THR A 251 15.74 -11.90 -13.58
C THR A 251 15.57 -11.20 -14.93
N TYR A 252 15.32 -9.89 -14.92
CA TYR A 252 15.27 -9.09 -16.16
C TYR A 252 16.64 -8.97 -16.83
N LEU A 253 17.72 -8.84 -16.05
CA LEU A 253 19.07 -8.80 -16.59
C LEU A 253 19.47 -10.14 -17.22
N ILE A 254 19.12 -11.26 -16.59
CA ILE A 254 19.34 -12.62 -17.11
C ILE A 254 18.51 -12.84 -18.38
N LEU A 255 17.24 -12.45 -18.38
CA LEU A 255 16.36 -12.60 -19.55
C LEU A 255 16.84 -11.72 -20.71
N GLY A 256 17.24 -10.48 -20.42
CA GLY A 256 17.81 -9.54 -21.39
C GLY A 256 19.14 -10.02 -21.96
N THR A 257 20.05 -10.53 -21.13
CA THR A 257 21.33 -11.10 -21.59
C THR A 257 21.11 -12.37 -22.40
N PHE A 258 20.20 -13.25 -21.99
CA PHE A 258 19.85 -14.45 -22.74
C PHE A 258 19.28 -14.09 -24.12
N LEU A 259 18.36 -13.13 -24.20
CA LEU A 259 17.77 -12.66 -25.46
C LEU A 259 18.84 -12.06 -26.39
N ALA A 260 19.73 -11.22 -25.86
CA ALA A 260 20.85 -10.66 -26.61
C ALA A 260 21.76 -11.76 -27.19
N PHE A 261 22.03 -12.81 -26.41
CA PHE A 261 22.83 -13.96 -26.86
C PHE A 261 22.18 -14.71 -28.03
N VAL A 262 20.86 -14.95 -27.96
CA VAL A 262 20.09 -15.63 -29.02
C VAL A 262 20.12 -14.82 -30.33
N ILE A 263 19.96 -13.49 -30.26
CA ILE A 263 20.00 -12.60 -31.43
C ILE A 263 21.38 -12.65 -32.09
N LEU A 264 22.46 -12.56 -31.31
CA LEU A 264 23.83 -12.61 -31.82
C LEU A 264 24.15 -13.93 -32.52
N ILE A 265 23.68 -15.07 -31.99
CA ILE A 265 23.86 -16.39 -32.60
C ILE A 265 23.06 -16.52 -33.91
N ARG A 266 21.80 -16.05 -33.93
CA ARG A 266 20.96 -16.09 -35.13
C ARG A 266 21.49 -15.18 -36.24
N GLY A 267 21.96 -13.98 -35.91
CA GLY A 267 22.55 -13.04 -36.86
C GLY A 267 23.79 -13.59 -37.59
N LYS A 268 24.58 -14.45 -36.92
CA LYS A 268 25.75 -15.11 -37.54
C LYS A 268 25.38 -16.25 -38.49
N ARG A 269 24.23 -16.91 -38.33
CA ARG A 269 23.82 -18.02 -39.21
C ARG A 269 23.35 -17.57 -40.60
N SER A 270 22.85 -16.34 -40.72
CA SER A 270 22.33 -15.81 -42.00
C SER A 270 23.41 -15.30 -42.97
N ARG A 271 24.70 -15.34 -42.58
CA ARG A 271 25.85 -14.93 -43.43
C ARG A 271 26.70 -16.11 -43.91
N ARG A 272 26.10 -17.27 -44.19
CA ARG A 272 26.83 -18.32 -44.93
C ARG A 272 26.88 -17.93 -46.41
N ILE A 273 28.06 -17.46 -46.82
CA ILE A 273 28.46 -17.13 -48.20
C ILE A 273 28.19 -18.35 -49.11
N PRO A 274 27.50 -18.20 -50.25
CA PRO A 274 27.39 -19.26 -51.23
C PRO A 274 28.79 -19.56 -51.80
N LEU A 275 29.27 -20.79 -51.59
CA LEU A 275 30.50 -21.30 -52.17
C LEU A 275 30.34 -21.33 -53.71
N LEU A 276 30.98 -20.40 -54.40
CA LEU A 276 31.17 -20.48 -55.85
C LEU A 276 32.08 -21.67 -56.16
N ILE A 277 31.47 -22.79 -56.57
CA ILE A 277 32.20 -23.93 -57.12
C ILE A 277 32.55 -23.59 -58.57
N THR A 278 33.77 -23.12 -58.79
CA THR A 278 34.32 -22.94 -60.14
C THR A 278 34.71 -24.32 -60.70
N GLN A 279 33.85 -24.92 -61.53
CA GLN A 279 34.17 -26.14 -62.28
C GLN A 279 35.29 -25.84 -63.29
N LYS A 280 36.49 -26.36 -63.04
CA LYS A 280 37.61 -26.32 -64.00
C LYS A 280 37.47 -27.49 -64.98
N SER A 281 36.94 -27.21 -66.17
CA SER A 281 36.94 -28.14 -67.31
C SER A 281 38.37 -28.50 -67.73
N ARG A 282 38.71 -29.80 -67.70
CA ARG A 282 39.92 -30.34 -68.33
C ARG A 282 39.53 -30.89 -69.71
N SER A 283 39.96 -30.24 -70.78
CA SER A 283 39.90 -30.83 -72.12
C SER A 283 40.97 -31.92 -72.27
N LYS A 284 40.58 -33.04 -72.86
CA LYS A 284 41.49 -34.10 -73.32
C LYS A 284 42.05 -33.66 -74.67
N ILE A 285 43.37 -33.72 -74.81
CA ILE A 285 44.09 -33.62 -76.08
C ILE A 285 44.26 -35.05 -76.63
N HIS A 286 43.96 -35.23 -77.91
CA HIS A 286 44.33 -36.39 -78.72
C HIS A 286 45.67 -36.13 -79.41
#